data_AF-A0A9X0APU9-F1
#
_entry.id   AF-A0A9X0APU9-F1
#
_cell.length_a   1.000
_cell.length_b   1.000
_cell.length_c   1.000
_cell.angle_alpha   90.00
_cell.angle_beta   90.00
_cell.angle_gamma   90.00
#
_symmetry.space_group_name_H-M   'P 1'
#
loop_
_entity.id
_entity.type
_entity.pdbx_description
1 polymer ?
#
loop_
_entity_poly.entity_id
_entity_poly.type
_entity_poly.pdbx_seq_one_letter_code
_entity_poly.pdbx_strand_id
1 'polypeptide(L)'
;MLATQFIGAGTGGSTKTVLSYLGSMFSSYNYTDISSGFFEAAQERFKNFSNRMIYKTYNMELLPTAQGFVEGSYDLVLASNVLHATDKPEGMMKHARQLLKPGGYLIALELTTKDTMRVGLPMGSLPGWRVGAENGRSMGPTVTLPKWDALLRKCGFGGIDTSTPMLHQLHVSTVFAAQAVDDRVSMLRSPLSSIMALPPTSAPCLLIVGGEMLSTHRISQIAMDVLTIRFKNIIRVTSFENLDEETLPYSSTVLSLTELDEPLFKNITPRKLDALKTLWRQAGTILWVTRGARLEEPFSAITHGLGRAMIHEYPNITLQVLDLEKLVDDEKTAQILVEELLRLEVLKRWKNEGQSEEFLWSIEPEVCFETGARTVPRLYKCDEANKRCNSYRRAVTKEINPQASPVIFAGEGKLYELHGPSPLYISTKPPFLTRTRTIRVSHFLLQTIEVASYGEAHALCWK
;
A
#
# COMPACT_ATOMS: atom_id res chain seq x y z
N MET A 1 0.42 2.86 -12.24
CA MET A 1 1.86 2.71 -11.92
C MET A 1 2.40 4.09 -11.58
N LEU A 2 3.30 4.20 -10.61
CA LEU A 2 3.74 5.50 -10.08
C LEU A 2 4.80 6.17 -10.96
N ALA A 3 4.64 7.46 -11.24
CA ALA A 3 5.69 8.34 -11.75
C ALA A 3 6.51 8.86 -10.56
N THR A 4 7.80 8.48 -10.51
CA THR A 4 8.68 8.77 -9.38
C THR A 4 9.77 9.76 -9.76
N GLN A 5 10.03 10.72 -8.87
CA GLN A 5 11.12 11.68 -8.97
C GLN A 5 12.08 11.49 -7.80
N PHE A 6 13.32 11.11 -8.06
CA PHE A 6 14.35 10.96 -7.02
C PHE A 6 15.30 12.15 -7.07
N ILE A 7 15.40 12.88 -5.96
CA ILE A 7 16.22 14.06 -5.79
C ILE A 7 17.42 13.74 -4.90
N GLY A 8 18.62 14.15 -5.34
CA GLY A 8 19.87 13.86 -4.63
C GLY A 8 20.20 12.38 -4.70
N ALA A 9 20.05 11.78 -5.88
CA ALA A 9 20.29 10.36 -6.07
C ALA A 9 21.78 10.00 -5.90
N GLY A 10 22.69 10.94 -6.19
CA GLY A 10 24.14 10.80 -5.98
C GLY A 10 24.70 9.55 -6.63
N THR A 11 25.34 8.71 -5.83
CA THR A 11 25.92 7.41 -6.25
C THR A 11 24.88 6.31 -6.49
N GLY A 12 23.60 6.57 -6.22
CA GLY A 12 22.50 5.62 -6.41
C GLY A 12 22.37 4.58 -5.30
N GLY A 13 22.97 4.83 -4.13
CA GLY A 13 22.85 3.94 -2.96
C GLY A 13 21.40 3.69 -2.56
N SER A 14 20.68 4.76 -2.24
CA SER A 14 19.25 4.72 -1.87
C SER A 14 18.38 4.26 -3.05
N THR A 15 18.68 4.70 -4.27
CA THR A 15 17.99 4.27 -5.49
C THR A 15 18.03 2.75 -5.65
N LYS A 16 19.17 2.09 -5.43
CA LYS A 16 19.28 0.61 -5.51
C LYS A 16 18.31 -0.06 -4.55
N THR A 17 18.25 0.39 -3.29
CA THR A 17 17.35 -0.18 -2.28
C THR A 17 15.89 0.03 -2.68
N VAL A 18 15.51 1.26 -3.02
CA VAL A 18 14.14 1.59 -3.41
C VAL A 18 13.69 0.80 -4.64
N LEU A 19 14.51 0.72 -5.69
CA LEU A 19 14.17 -0.03 -6.91
C LEU A 19 13.98 -1.52 -6.65
N SER A 20 14.71 -2.10 -5.68
CA SER A 20 14.53 -3.51 -5.31
C SER A 20 13.15 -3.81 -4.72
N TYR A 21 12.56 -2.84 -4.01
CA TYR A 21 11.18 -2.94 -3.50
C TYR A 21 10.14 -2.55 -4.54
N LEU A 22 10.40 -1.50 -5.36
CA LEU A 22 9.44 -1.05 -6.36
C LEU A 22 9.28 -2.04 -7.52
N GLY A 23 10.35 -2.70 -7.95
CA GLY A 23 10.34 -3.69 -9.04
C GLY A 23 9.68 -3.17 -10.32
N SER A 24 8.43 -3.57 -10.56
CA SER A 24 7.64 -3.18 -11.75
C SER A 24 6.54 -2.15 -11.47
N MET A 25 6.42 -1.63 -10.25
CA MET A 25 5.27 -0.81 -9.80
C MET A 25 5.34 0.68 -10.21
N PHE A 26 6.39 1.09 -10.91
CA PHE A 26 6.59 2.46 -11.38
C PHE A 26 6.55 2.55 -12.91
N SER A 27 5.96 3.62 -13.42
CA SER A 27 5.89 3.92 -14.86
C SER A 27 7.17 4.61 -15.32
N SER A 28 7.63 5.60 -14.55
CA SER A 28 8.87 6.35 -14.77
C SER A 28 9.61 6.59 -13.47
N TYR A 29 10.93 6.69 -13.56
CA TYR A 29 11.81 7.00 -12.44
C TYR A 29 12.86 8.01 -12.88
N ASN A 30 12.66 9.26 -12.46
CA ASN A 30 13.62 10.32 -12.73
C ASN A 30 14.76 10.27 -11.71
N TYR A 31 15.92 9.86 -12.18
CA TYR A 31 17.16 9.92 -11.44
C TYR A 31 17.76 11.32 -11.57
N THR A 32 17.73 12.09 -10.49
CA THR A 32 18.23 13.48 -10.53
C THR A 32 19.22 13.80 -9.42
N ASP A 33 20.12 14.70 -9.76
CA ASP A 33 21.14 15.27 -8.90
C ASP A 33 21.48 16.68 -9.39
N ILE A 34 22.15 17.50 -8.58
CA ILE A 34 22.57 18.85 -8.99
C ILE A 34 23.64 18.80 -10.09
N SER A 35 24.40 17.70 -10.15
CA SER A 35 25.45 17.46 -11.16
C SER A 35 25.20 16.16 -11.93
N SER A 36 25.55 16.16 -13.21
CA SER A 36 25.49 14.96 -14.06
C SER A 36 26.62 13.97 -13.79
N GLY A 37 27.58 14.29 -12.92
CA GLY A 37 28.80 13.50 -12.69
C GLY A 37 28.57 12.04 -12.25
N PHE A 38 27.39 11.70 -11.76
CA PHE A 38 27.05 10.33 -11.36
C PHE A 38 26.22 9.55 -12.39
N PHE A 39 25.80 10.18 -13.48
CA PHE A 39 24.79 9.60 -14.37
C PHE A 39 25.31 8.40 -15.15
N GLU A 40 26.54 8.45 -15.66
CA GLU A 40 27.13 7.35 -16.43
C GLU A 40 27.24 6.06 -15.58
N ALA A 41 27.79 6.16 -14.38
CA ALA A 41 27.87 5.04 -13.45
C ALA A 41 26.47 4.54 -13.02
N ALA A 42 25.50 5.44 -12.87
CA ALA A 42 24.12 5.07 -12.55
C ALA A 42 23.41 4.38 -13.74
N GLN A 43 23.67 4.78 -14.98
CA GLN A 43 23.15 4.14 -16.19
C GLN A 43 23.63 2.69 -16.29
N GLU A 44 24.92 2.44 -16.06
CA GLU A 44 25.45 1.07 -16.06
C GLU A 44 24.85 0.25 -14.90
N ARG A 45 24.82 0.83 -13.69
CA ARG A 45 24.30 0.16 -12.49
C ARG A 45 22.82 -0.21 -12.61
N PHE A 46 22.02 0.63 -13.27
CA PHE A 46 20.57 0.46 -13.37
C PHE A 46 20.08 0.13 -14.79
N LYS A 47 20.96 -0.41 -15.65
CA LYS A 47 20.63 -0.77 -17.04
C LYS A 47 19.38 -1.64 -17.23
N ASN A 48 19.08 -2.49 -16.24
CA ASN A 48 17.87 -3.34 -16.21
C ASN A 48 16.56 -2.53 -16.13
N PHE A 49 16.64 -1.24 -15.79
CA PHE A 49 15.52 -0.31 -15.69
C PHE A 49 15.61 0.83 -16.72
N SER A 50 16.52 0.73 -17.69
CA SER A 50 16.80 1.77 -18.69
C SER A 50 15.57 2.26 -19.45
N ASN A 51 14.60 1.37 -19.70
CA ASN A 51 13.35 1.71 -20.38
C ASN A 51 12.40 2.60 -19.57
N ARG A 52 12.64 2.77 -18.26
CA ARG A 52 11.79 3.55 -17.36
C ARG A 52 12.58 4.59 -16.55
N MET A 53 13.91 4.58 -16.61
CA MET A 53 14.75 5.55 -15.92
C MET A 53 15.12 6.72 -16.80
N ILE A 54 14.93 7.92 -16.28
CA ILE A 54 15.25 9.18 -16.94
C ILE A 54 16.31 9.89 -16.11
N TYR A 55 17.42 10.29 -16.73
CA TYR A 55 18.52 10.97 -16.05
C TYR A 55 18.48 12.45 -16.39
N LYS A 56 18.39 13.30 -15.37
CA LYS A 56 18.27 14.75 -15.57
C LYS A 56 18.85 15.51 -14.38
N THR A 57 19.53 16.62 -14.62
CA THR A 57 19.98 17.47 -13.52
C THR A 57 18.79 18.21 -12.90
N TYR A 58 18.82 18.39 -11.58
CA TYR A 58 17.81 19.14 -10.87
C TYR A 58 18.40 19.83 -9.64
N ASN A 59 18.28 21.15 -9.61
CA ASN A 59 18.59 21.98 -8.47
C ASN A 59 17.27 22.44 -7.81
N MET A 60 17.01 21.98 -6.59
CA MET A 60 15.81 22.34 -5.84
C MET A 60 15.74 23.81 -5.40
N GLU A 61 16.85 24.55 -5.46
CA GLU A 61 16.84 25.98 -5.13
C GLU A 61 16.28 26.84 -6.27
N LEU A 62 16.18 26.26 -7.47
CA LEU A 62 15.65 26.92 -8.66
C LEU A 62 14.24 26.42 -8.97
N LEU A 63 13.48 27.25 -9.69
CA LEU A 63 12.12 26.90 -10.11
C LEU A 63 12.13 25.60 -10.96
N PRO A 64 11.28 24.60 -10.67
CA PRO A 64 11.25 23.35 -11.44
C PRO A 64 10.93 23.54 -12.92
N THR A 65 9.98 24.42 -13.24
CA THR A 65 9.54 24.68 -14.62
C THR A 65 10.63 25.34 -15.45
N ALA A 66 11.44 26.21 -14.86
CA ALA A 66 12.61 26.80 -15.52
C ALA A 66 13.69 25.76 -15.87
N GLN A 67 13.68 24.60 -15.20
CA GLN A 67 14.56 23.47 -15.47
C GLN A 67 13.89 22.42 -16.38
N GLY A 68 12.71 22.73 -16.94
CA GLY A 68 11.96 21.86 -17.85
C GLY A 68 11.25 20.69 -17.16
N PHE A 69 10.94 20.80 -15.86
CA PHE A 69 10.04 19.86 -15.19
C PHE A 69 8.60 20.34 -15.31
N VAL A 70 7.67 19.39 -15.47
CA VAL A 70 6.24 19.67 -15.51
C VAL A 70 5.71 19.71 -14.09
N GLU A 71 4.89 20.71 -13.77
CA GLU A 71 4.23 20.83 -12.47
C GLU A 71 3.18 19.72 -12.32
N GLY A 72 3.05 19.16 -11.12
CA GLY A 72 2.04 18.14 -10.83
C GLY A 72 2.18 16.87 -11.66
N SER A 73 3.38 16.51 -12.11
CA SER A 73 3.56 15.32 -12.97
C SER A 73 4.01 14.07 -12.21
N TYR A 74 4.40 14.19 -10.95
CA TYR A 74 4.94 13.06 -10.17
C TYR A 74 3.97 12.63 -9.07
N ASP A 75 3.85 11.30 -8.90
CA ASP A 75 3.07 10.69 -7.82
C ASP A 75 3.91 10.59 -6.54
N LEU A 76 5.24 10.47 -6.69
CA LEU A 76 6.18 10.27 -5.60
C LEU A 76 7.46 11.09 -5.82
N VAL A 77 7.88 11.84 -4.80
CA VAL A 77 9.18 12.49 -4.71
C VAL A 77 9.99 11.83 -3.60
N LEU A 78 11.20 11.39 -3.92
CA LEU A 78 12.12 10.77 -3.00
C LEU A 78 13.30 11.71 -2.77
N ALA A 79 13.61 12.01 -1.52
CA ALA A 79 14.75 12.85 -1.15
C ALA A 79 15.63 12.11 -0.14
N SER A 80 16.93 12.04 -0.40
CA SER A 80 17.86 11.25 0.42
C SER A 80 19.06 12.08 0.85
N ASN A 81 19.04 12.62 2.07
CA ASN A 81 20.11 13.42 2.66
C ASN A 81 20.52 14.59 1.74
N VAL A 82 19.54 15.37 1.29
CA VAL A 82 19.73 16.49 0.36
C VAL A 82 18.97 17.75 0.81
N LEU A 83 17.91 17.61 1.60
CA LEU A 83 17.06 18.72 2.03
C LEU A 83 17.73 19.62 3.08
N HIS A 84 18.81 19.16 3.72
CA HIS A 84 19.57 19.97 4.67
C HIS A 84 20.52 20.96 3.99
N ALA A 85 20.89 20.75 2.72
CA ALA A 85 21.90 21.53 2.00
C ALA A 85 21.31 22.80 1.35
N THR A 86 20.54 23.59 2.10
CA THR A 86 19.97 24.87 1.61
C THR A 86 19.76 25.89 2.74
N ASP A 87 19.89 27.18 2.41
CA ASP A 87 19.60 28.29 3.30
C ASP A 87 18.13 28.72 3.27
N LYS A 88 17.37 28.25 2.27
CA LYS A 88 15.96 28.58 1.99
C LYS A 88 15.10 27.31 1.96
N PRO A 89 14.95 26.61 3.10
CA PRO A 89 14.22 25.35 3.18
C PRO A 89 12.76 25.47 2.72
N GLU A 90 12.10 26.61 2.97
CA GLU A 90 10.72 26.83 2.55
C GLU A 90 10.57 26.91 1.02
N GLY A 91 11.47 27.63 0.35
CA GLY A 91 11.48 27.73 -1.11
C GLY A 91 11.71 26.37 -1.77
N MET A 92 12.71 25.64 -1.28
CA MET A 92 12.99 24.26 -1.71
C MET A 92 11.79 23.33 -1.52
N MET A 93 11.12 23.37 -0.37
CA MET A 93 9.95 22.53 -0.13
C MET A 93 8.74 22.92 -1.01
N LYS A 94 8.57 24.21 -1.32
CA LYS A 94 7.58 24.67 -2.30
C LYS A 94 7.87 24.15 -3.71
N HIS A 95 9.13 24.12 -4.13
CA HIS A 95 9.53 23.52 -5.41
C HIS A 95 9.30 22.00 -5.43
N ALA A 96 9.59 21.30 -4.33
CA ALA A 96 9.27 19.87 -4.19
C ALA A 96 7.75 19.62 -4.27
N ARG A 97 6.93 20.49 -3.66
CA ARG A 97 5.47 20.44 -3.75
C ARG A 97 4.95 20.63 -5.18
N GLN A 98 5.56 21.55 -5.95
CA GLN A 98 5.18 21.81 -7.35
C GLN A 98 5.41 20.58 -8.24
N LEU A 99 6.42 19.76 -7.97
CA LEU A 99 6.63 18.52 -8.74
C LEU A 99 5.50 17.50 -8.52
N LEU A 100 4.96 17.44 -7.30
CA LEU A 100 3.96 16.46 -6.92
C LEU A 100 2.56 16.82 -7.42
N LYS A 101 1.84 15.81 -7.94
CA LYS A 101 0.38 15.87 -8.02
C LYS A 101 -0.20 16.18 -6.64
N PRO A 102 -1.35 16.86 -6.56
CA PRO A 102 -2.16 16.81 -5.34
C PRO A 102 -2.36 15.35 -4.93
N GLY A 103 -2.20 15.02 -3.65
CA GLY A 103 -2.26 13.66 -3.12
C GLY A 103 -0.97 12.86 -3.25
N GLY A 104 -0.01 13.34 -4.05
CA GLY A 104 1.32 12.75 -4.19
C GLY A 104 2.13 12.76 -2.90
N TYR A 105 3.15 11.92 -2.80
CA TYR A 105 3.93 11.78 -1.57
C TYR A 105 5.36 12.27 -1.71
N LEU A 106 5.84 12.99 -0.70
CA LEU A 106 7.25 13.14 -0.43
C LEU A 106 7.67 12.05 0.56
N ILE A 107 8.71 11.29 0.24
CA ILE A 107 9.42 10.43 1.20
C ILE A 107 10.83 10.96 1.33
N ALA A 108 11.18 11.40 2.54
CA ALA A 108 12.48 12.00 2.84
C ALA A 108 13.23 11.15 3.86
N LEU A 109 14.47 10.78 3.51
CA LEU A 109 15.48 10.31 4.45
C LEU A 109 16.34 11.51 4.83
N GLU A 110 16.25 11.96 6.08
CA GLU A 110 17.00 13.13 6.55
C GLU A 110 17.55 12.98 7.95
N LEU A 111 18.56 13.82 8.25
CA LEU A 111 19.12 13.96 9.58
C LEU A 111 18.20 14.85 10.42
N THR A 112 17.57 14.26 11.43
CA THR A 112 16.55 14.93 12.27
C THR A 112 17.02 15.19 13.69
N THR A 113 18.24 14.76 14.02
CA THR A 113 18.86 14.94 15.32
C THR A 113 19.88 16.07 15.28
N LYS A 114 20.09 16.73 16.42
CA LYS A 114 21.10 17.79 16.58
C LYS A 114 22.44 17.25 17.09
N ASP A 115 22.74 15.98 16.80
CA ASP A 115 23.94 15.37 17.35
C ASP A 115 25.23 15.95 16.73
N THR A 116 25.87 16.84 17.48
CA THR A 116 27.05 17.56 17.03
C THR A 116 28.31 16.69 17.04
N MET A 117 28.40 15.68 17.90
CA MET A 117 29.62 14.87 18.03
C MET A 117 29.72 13.77 16.97
N ARG A 118 28.62 13.08 16.70
CA ARG A 118 28.58 11.91 15.81
C ARG A 118 28.37 12.30 14.36
N VAL A 119 27.61 13.35 14.11
CA VAL A 119 27.29 13.82 12.75
C VAL A 119 27.93 15.16 12.48
N GLY A 120 27.79 16.12 13.39
CA GLY A 120 28.32 17.48 13.20
C GLY A 120 29.85 17.52 13.02
N LEU A 121 30.61 16.76 13.81
CA LEU A 121 32.08 16.73 13.73
C LEU A 121 32.59 16.19 12.38
N PRO A 122 32.19 14.99 11.90
CA PRO A 122 32.66 14.50 10.61
C PRO A 122 32.13 15.30 9.42
N MET A 123 30.89 15.83 9.50
CA MET A 123 30.28 16.56 8.38
C MET A 123 30.61 18.05 8.35
N GLY A 124 31.05 18.63 9.47
CA GLY A 124 31.22 20.08 9.66
C GLY A 124 32.30 20.75 8.81
N SER A 125 33.15 19.96 8.15
CA SER A 125 34.13 20.42 7.16
C SER A 125 33.55 20.54 5.74
N LEU A 126 32.39 19.93 5.47
CA LEU A 126 31.77 19.96 4.15
C LEU A 126 31.12 21.33 3.89
N PRO A 127 31.38 21.99 2.74
CA PRO A 127 30.79 23.28 2.42
C PRO A 127 29.25 23.27 2.50
N GLY A 128 28.62 22.22 1.98
CA GLY A 128 27.16 22.04 2.01
C GLY A 128 26.56 21.89 3.42
N TRP A 129 27.36 21.49 4.41
CA TRP A 129 26.89 21.33 5.78
C TRP A 129 26.74 22.67 6.51
N ARG A 130 27.49 23.70 6.12
CA ARG A 130 27.46 25.01 6.79
C ARG A 130 26.39 25.95 6.21
N VAL A 131 25.67 25.51 5.19
CA VAL A 131 24.64 26.32 4.53
C VAL A 131 23.51 26.64 5.52
N GLY A 132 23.19 27.94 5.66
CA GLY A 132 22.16 28.44 6.57
C GLY A 132 22.63 28.73 8.00
N ALA A 133 23.92 28.58 8.32
CA ALA A 133 24.46 28.90 9.66
C ALA A 133 24.17 30.34 10.10
N GLU A 134 24.24 31.29 9.16
CA GLU A 134 23.95 32.72 9.37
C GLU A 134 22.46 33.02 9.56
N ASN A 135 21.57 32.10 9.15
CA ASN A 135 20.11 32.24 9.17
C ASN A 135 19.48 31.49 10.36
N GLY A 136 20.17 31.43 11.50
CA GLY A 136 19.65 30.81 12.74
C GLY A 136 19.86 29.29 12.83
N ARG A 137 20.68 28.69 11.97
CA ARG A 137 21.13 27.29 12.04
C ARG A 137 22.61 27.16 12.44
N SER A 138 23.05 28.01 13.37
CA SER A 138 24.47 28.10 13.78
C SER A 138 25.07 26.80 14.30
N MET A 139 24.25 25.88 14.82
CA MET A 139 24.67 24.57 15.34
C MET A 139 24.68 23.45 14.28
N GLY A 140 24.38 23.76 13.02
CA GLY A 140 24.31 22.80 11.90
C GLY A 140 22.96 22.81 11.19
N PRO A 141 22.88 22.20 9.99
CA PRO A 141 21.76 22.37 9.06
C PRO A 141 20.55 21.49 9.41
N THR A 142 20.66 20.62 10.42
CA THR A 142 19.64 19.62 10.74
C THR A 142 18.37 20.23 11.34
N VAL A 143 17.23 19.64 10.98
CA VAL A 143 15.91 20.13 11.38
C VAL A 143 15.17 19.01 12.11
N THR A 144 14.62 19.32 13.29
CA THR A 144 13.89 18.35 14.10
C THR A 144 12.55 17.98 13.47
N LEU A 145 12.00 16.79 13.76
CA LEU A 145 10.71 16.35 13.21
C LEU A 145 9.56 17.36 13.42
N PRO A 146 9.36 17.99 14.60
CA PRO A 146 8.30 18.99 14.76
C PRO A 146 8.50 20.24 13.88
N LYS A 147 9.75 20.63 13.62
CA LYS A 147 10.05 21.74 12.71
C LYS A 147 9.83 21.35 11.26
N TRP A 148 10.13 20.10 10.88
CA TRP A 148 9.78 19.55 9.58
C TRP A 148 8.27 19.52 9.37
N ASP A 149 7.49 19.02 10.33
CA ASP A 149 6.02 19.00 10.25
C ASP A 149 5.46 20.41 10.02
N ALA A 150 5.89 21.39 10.83
CA ALA A 150 5.45 22.78 10.67
C ALA A 150 5.87 23.39 9.32
N LEU A 151 7.08 23.11 8.84
CA LEU A 151 7.56 23.58 7.54
C LEU A 151 6.77 22.96 6.38
N LEU A 152 6.52 21.66 6.42
CA LEU A 152 5.77 20.92 5.40
C LEU A 152 4.34 21.47 5.29
N ARG A 153 3.66 21.70 6.42
CA ARG A 153 2.32 22.33 6.45
C ARG A 153 2.29 23.69 5.76
N LYS A 154 3.30 24.53 6.00
CA LYS A 154 3.43 25.84 5.34
C LYS A 154 3.69 25.75 3.83
N CYS A 155 4.20 24.62 3.35
CA CYS A 155 4.59 24.43 1.95
C CYS A 155 3.57 23.62 1.13
N GLY A 156 2.33 23.46 1.61
CA GLY A 156 1.27 22.75 0.88
C GLY A 156 1.30 21.24 1.04
N PHE A 157 1.86 20.73 2.15
CA PHE A 157 1.76 19.32 2.56
C PHE A 157 0.85 19.17 3.79
N GLY A 158 0.39 17.94 4.06
CA GLY A 158 -0.46 17.61 5.22
C GLY A 158 0.27 17.55 6.56
N GLY A 159 1.57 17.82 6.59
CA GLY A 159 2.48 17.53 7.71
C GLY A 159 3.18 16.18 7.54
N ILE A 160 3.78 15.67 8.62
CA ILE A 160 4.38 14.33 8.65
C ILE A 160 3.28 13.30 8.94
N ASP A 161 2.99 12.45 7.97
CA ASP A 161 1.98 11.38 8.09
C ASP A 161 2.52 10.18 8.85
N THR A 162 3.79 9.84 8.61
CA THR A 162 4.48 8.75 9.29
C THR A 162 5.97 9.00 9.30
N SER A 163 6.65 8.45 10.31
CA SER A 163 8.09 8.50 10.43
C SER A 163 8.62 7.21 11.03
N THR A 164 9.82 6.79 10.62
CA THR A 164 10.50 5.64 11.22
C THR A 164 10.70 5.87 12.72
N PRO A 165 10.29 4.93 13.58
CA PRO A 165 10.43 5.10 15.02
C PRO A 165 11.91 5.21 15.41
N MET A 166 12.20 6.08 16.37
CA MET A 166 13.54 6.21 16.93
C MET A 166 13.79 5.07 17.93
N LEU A 167 14.19 3.91 17.41
CA LEU A 167 14.40 2.70 18.21
C LEU A 167 15.61 2.77 19.14
N HIS A 168 16.59 3.63 18.83
CA HIS A 168 17.79 3.82 19.63
C HIS A 168 18.26 5.28 19.55
N GLN A 169 18.88 5.78 20.62
CA GLN A 169 19.51 7.12 20.67
C GLN A 169 20.69 7.27 19.67
N LEU A 170 21.07 6.18 18.99
CA LEU A 170 22.10 6.14 17.96
C LEU A 170 21.54 6.36 16.55
N HIS A 171 20.22 6.36 16.38
CA HIS A 171 19.60 6.67 15.10
C HIS A 171 19.70 8.17 14.82
N VAL A 172 20.50 8.52 13.81
CA VAL A 172 20.75 9.91 13.42
C VAL A 172 19.84 10.38 12.29
N SER A 173 19.41 9.44 11.43
CA SER A 173 18.54 9.69 10.29
C SER A 173 17.15 9.13 10.54
N THR A 174 16.14 9.77 9.97
CA THR A 174 14.75 9.35 10.00
C THR A 174 14.23 9.34 8.58
N VAL A 175 13.44 8.32 8.23
CA VAL A 175 12.60 8.36 7.03
C VAL A 175 11.23 8.86 7.46
N PHE A 176 10.72 9.90 6.81
CA PHE A 176 9.35 10.36 7.01
C PHE A 176 8.63 10.52 5.67
N ALA A 177 7.31 10.42 5.71
CA ALA A 177 6.44 10.64 4.56
C ALA A 177 5.49 11.82 4.82
N ALA A 178 5.23 12.60 3.78
CA ALA A 178 4.32 13.73 3.80
C ALA A 178 3.52 13.78 2.50
N GLN A 179 2.20 13.82 2.59
CA GLN A 179 1.34 13.96 1.43
C GLN A 179 1.23 15.42 0.98
N ALA A 180 1.37 15.66 -0.31
CA ALA A 180 1.03 16.92 -0.97
C ALA A 180 -0.48 17.13 -0.91
N VAL A 181 -0.93 18.27 -0.38
CA VAL A 181 -2.36 18.55 -0.21
C VAL A 181 -2.81 19.73 -1.06
N ASP A 182 -4.06 19.67 -1.47
CA ASP A 182 -4.91 20.77 -1.92
C ASP A 182 -6.24 20.67 -1.15
N ASP A 183 -7.24 21.48 -1.50
CA ASP A 183 -8.55 21.43 -0.85
C ASP A 183 -9.21 20.05 -1.01
N ARG A 184 -9.11 19.45 -2.19
CA ARG A 184 -9.69 18.13 -2.50
C ARG A 184 -9.08 17.02 -1.64
N VAL A 185 -7.76 16.97 -1.56
CA VAL A 185 -7.02 15.97 -0.78
C VAL A 185 -7.25 16.19 0.72
N SER A 186 -7.30 17.44 1.18
CA SER A 186 -7.58 17.76 2.58
C SER A 186 -8.98 17.29 2.99
N MET A 187 -9.97 17.48 2.12
CA MET A 187 -11.33 16.95 2.30
C MET A 187 -11.35 15.43 2.40
N LEU A 188 -10.60 14.71 1.55
CA LEU A 188 -10.55 13.25 1.59
C LEU A 188 -9.80 12.70 2.81
N ARG A 189 -8.78 13.41 3.30
CA ARG A 189 -8.03 13.02 4.51
C ARG A 189 -8.91 13.09 5.75
N SER A 190 -9.70 14.15 5.90
CA SER A 190 -10.59 14.35 7.05
C SER A 190 -11.99 14.82 6.62
N PRO A 191 -12.82 13.90 6.07
CA PRO A 191 -14.13 14.23 5.51
C PRO A 191 -15.11 14.80 6.54
N LEU A 192 -15.10 14.29 7.77
CA LEU A 192 -15.98 14.76 8.83
C LEU A 192 -15.67 16.20 9.25
N SER A 193 -14.38 16.55 9.37
CA SER A 193 -13.97 17.92 9.70
C SER A 193 -14.32 18.92 8.60
N SER A 194 -14.42 18.45 7.35
CA SER A 194 -14.72 19.27 6.17
C SER A 194 -16.15 19.06 5.64
N ILE A 195 -17.04 18.46 6.44
CA ILE A 195 -18.33 17.92 5.94
C ILE A 195 -19.20 18.96 5.22
N MET A 196 -19.15 20.23 5.65
CA MET A 196 -19.88 21.34 5.05
C MET A 196 -19.27 21.86 3.75
N ALA A 197 -17.98 21.63 3.54
CA ALA A 197 -17.25 22.04 2.35
C ALA A 197 -17.23 20.97 1.25
N LEU A 198 -17.69 19.75 1.55
CA LEU A 198 -17.75 18.66 0.59
C LEU A 198 -18.77 18.98 -0.53
N PRO A 199 -18.51 18.57 -1.79
CA PRO A 199 -19.46 18.72 -2.89
C PRO A 199 -20.84 18.14 -2.55
N PRO A 200 -21.95 18.68 -3.09
CA PRO A 200 -23.28 18.13 -2.84
C PRO A 200 -23.38 16.69 -3.32
N THR A 201 -24.12 15.88 -2.57
CA THR A 201 -24.45 14.49 -2.91
C THR A 201 -25.28 14.45 -4.18
N SER A 202 -24.94 13.56 -5.11
CA SER A 202 -25.69 13.35 -6.35
C SER A 202 -26.83 12.33 -6.18
N ALA A 203 -26.79 11.54 -5.11
CA ALA A 203 -27.78 10.53 -4.83
C ALA A 203 -29.10 11.14 -4.30
N PRO A 204 -30.26 10.64 -4.73
CA PRO A 204 -31.56 11.14 -4.29
C PRO A 204 -31.87 10.77 -2.83
N CYS A 205 -31.29 9.69 -2.33
CA CYS A 205 -31.55 9.14 -1.00
C CYS A 205 -30.33 8.40 -0.46
N LEU A 206 -30.20 8.38 0.87
CA LEU A 206 -29.36 7.42 1.59
C LEU A 206 -30.25 6.31 2.17
N LEU A 207 -29.94 5.05 1.87
CA LEU A 207 -30.53 3.89 2.53
C LEU A 207 -29.52 3.31 3.52
N ILE A 208 -29.92 3.17 4.79
CA ILE A 208 -29.14 2.42 5.79
C ILE A 208 -29.88 1.12 6.08
N VAL A 209 -29.24 -0.01 5.77
CA VAL A 209 -29.82 -1.34 5.97
C VAL A 209 -29.08 -2.12 7.05
N GLY A 210 -29.82 -2.74 7.97
CA GLY A 210 -29.31 -3.41 9.18
C GLY A 210 -29.73 -2.69 10.46
N GLY A 211 -29.30 -3.23 11.60
CA GLY A 211 -29.65 -2.74 12.94
C GLY A 211 -30.59 -3.65 13.72
N GLU A 212 -30.59 -4.96 13.46
CA GLU A 212 -31.35 -5.93 14.27
C GLU A 212 -30.71 -6.13 15.65
N MET A 213 -29.38 -6.06 15.75
CA MET A 213 -28.67 -6.06 17.03
C MET A 213 -28.52 -4.64 17.61
N LEU A 214 -28.47 -4.53 18.94
CA LEU A 214 -28.37 -3.23 19.63
C LEU A 214 -27.13 -2.42 19.22
N SER A 215 -25.97 -3.08 19.06
CA SER A 215 -24.72 -2.42 18.62
C SER A 215 -24.87 -1.83 17.21
N THR A 216 -25.36 -2.63 16.26
CA THR A 216 -25.60 -2.20 14.88
C THR A 216 -26.68 -1.13 14.80
N HIS A 217 -27.69 -1.22 15.66
CA HIS A 217 -28.72 -0.19 15.81
C HIS A 217 -28.13 1.15 16.25
N ARG A 218 -27.22 1.14 17.23
CA ARG A 218 -26.53 2.35 17.70
C ARG A 218 -25.61 2.92 16.63
N ILE A 219 -24.83 2.08 15.96
CA ILE A 219 -23.94 2.50 14.86
C ILE A 219 -24.76 3.15 13.74
N SER A 220 -25.86 2.52 13.31
CA SER A 220 -26.74 3.09 12.27
C SER A 220 -27.38 4.41 12.70
N GLN A 221 -27.80 4.54 13.97
CA GLN A 221 -28.34 5.79 14.48
C GLN A 221 -27.30 6.91 14.47
N ILE A 222 -26.11 6.66 14.99
CA ILE A 222 -25.01 7.66 15.01
C ILE A 222 -24.63 8.05 13.58
N ALA A 223 -24.49 7.09 12.68
CA ALA A 223 -24.18 7.36 11.28
C ALA A 223 -25.28 8.21 10.61
N MET A 224 -26.55 7.89 10.87
CA MET A 224 -27.69 8.65 10.36
C MET A 224 -27.65 10.09 10.86
N ASP A 225 -27.49 10.31 12.16
CA ASP A 225 -27.49 11.64 12.78
C ASP A 225 -26.43 12.56 12.14
N VAL A 226 -25.23 12.02 11.89
CA VAL A 226 -24.15 12.75 11.20
C VAL A 226 -24.47 13.01 9.72
N LEU A 227 -25.06 12.03 9.04
CA LEU A 227 -25.33 12.09 7.59
C LEU A 227 -26.58 12.93 7.23
N THR A 228 -27.44 13.27 8.18
CA THR A 228 -28.59 14.19 7.97
C THR A 228 -28.17 15.54 7.37
N ILE A 229 -26.95 15.99 7.68
CA ILE A 229 -26.38 17.24 7.16
C ILE A 229 -26.18 17.17 5.63
N ARG A 230 -26.04 15.97 5.06
CA ARG A 230 -25.67 15.74 3.66
C ARG A 230 -26.77 15.13 2.81
N PHE A 231 -27.67 14.35 3.41
CA PHE A 231 -28.75 13.68 2.70
C PHE A 231 -30.09 14.25 3.16
N LYS A 232 -30.87 14.77 2.21
CA LYS A 232 -32.22 15.30 2.47
C LYS A 232 -33.22 14.21 2.82
N ASN A 233 -33.05 13.03 2.22
CA ASN A 233 -33.89 11.87 2.46
C ASN A 233 -33.00 10.72 2.93
N ILE A 234 -33.32 10.17 4.10
CA ILE A 234 -32.66 9.01 4.67
C ILE A 234 -33.73 7.98 5.01
N ILE A 235 -33.61 6.80 4.44
CA ILE A 235 -34.47 5.66 4.70
C ILE A 235 -33.68 4.65 5.51
N ARG A 236 -34.30 4.13 6.58
CA ARG A 236 -33.71 3.09 7.42
C ARG A 236 -34.52 1.82 7.31
N VAL A 237 -33.85 0.72 7.02
CA VAL A 237 -34.45 -0.60 6.91
C VAL A 237 -33.71 -1.54 7.87
N THR A 238 -34.40 -2.06 8.89
CA THR A 238 -33.74 -2.89 9.92
C THR A 238 -33.32 -4.25 9.37
N SER A 239 -34.18 -4.91 8.60
CA SER A 239 -33.92 -6.23 8.03
C SER A 239 -33.70 -6.16 6.53
N PHE A 240 -32.66 -6.82 6.03
CA PHE A 240 -32.35 -6.83 4.60
C PHE A 240 -33.47 -7.40 3.72
N GLU A 241 -34.35 -8.25 4.28
CA GLU A 241 -35.51 -8.79 3.57
C GLU A 241 -36.57 -7.75 3.20
N ASN A 242 -36.57 -6.60 3.89
CA ASN A 242 -37.53 -5.52 3.66
C ASN A 242 -37.02 -4.52 2.61
N LEU A 243 -35.93 -4.84 1.89
CA LEU A 243 -35.44 -4.04 0.79
C LEU A 243 -36.13 -4.47 -0.50
N ASP A 244 -36.87 -3.53 -1.08
CA ASP A 244 -37.64 -3.65 -2.32
C ASP A 244 -37.50 -2.40 -3.20
N GLU A 245 -38.17 -2.40 -4.36
CA GLU A 245 -38.07 -1.31 -5.33
C GLU A 245 -38.68 0.02 -4.85
N GLU A 246 -39.57 -0.02 -3.85
CA GLU A 246 -40.21 1.17 -3.27
C GLU A 246 -39.31 1.83 -2.23
N THR A 247 -38.61 1.01 -1.44
CA THR A 247 -37.69 1.44 -0.39
C THR A 247 -36.35 1.96 -0.91
N LEU A 248 -35.91 1.53 -2.10
CA LEU A 248 -34.63 1.92 -2.70
C LEU A 248 -34.81 2.68 -4.03
N PRO A 249 -34.89 4.03 -4.00
CA PRO A 249 -34.92 4.81 -5.24
C PRO A 249 -33.68 4.58 -6.12
N TYR A 250 -33.82 4.67 -7.44
CA TYR A 250 -32.72 4.53 -8.38
C TYR A 250 -31.57 5.51 -8.10
N SER A 251 -30.33 5.03 -8.25
CA SER A 251 -29.09 5.76 -7.99
C SER A 251 -28.87 6.19 -6.53
N SER A 252 -29.58 5.58 -5.57
CA SER A 252 -29.38 5.87 -4.14
C SER A 252 -28.03 5.40 -3.60
N THR A 253 -27.57 6.04 -2.54
CA THR A 253 -26.41 5.61 -1.76
C THR A 253 -26.85 4.63 -0.69
N VAL A 254 -26.14 3.51 -0.52
CA VAL A 254 -26.49 2.46 0.44
C VAL A 254 -25.35 2.24 1.41
N LEU A 255 -25.67 2.28 2.70
CA LEU A 255 -24.82 1.81 3.80
C LEU A 255 -25.39 0.48 4.31
N SER A 256 -24.74 -0.63 3.97
CA SER A 256 -25.16 -1.96 4.43
C SER A 256 -24.37 -2.37 5.66
N LEU A 257 -25.09 -2.53 6.78
CA LEU A 257 -24.59 -3.02 8.06
C LEU A 257 -25.08 -4.44 8.36
N THR A 258 -25.80 -5.06 7.42
CA THR A 258 -26.45 -6.38 7.57
C THR A 258 -25.51 -7.46 8.11
N GLU A 259 -24.25 -7.48 7.64
CA GLU A 259 -23.26 -8.48 8.05
C GLU A 259 -22.77 -8.31 9.50
N LEU A 260 -22.99 -7.14 10.11
CA LEU A 260 -22.68 -6.91 11.51
C LEU A 260 -23.74 -7.53 12.44
N ASP A 261 -24.97 -7.70 11.94
CA ASP A 261 -26.04 -8.43 12.62
C ASP A 261 -25.88 -9.93 12.38
N GLU A 262 -26.20 -10.38 11.16
CA GLU A 262 -26.05 -11.77 10.73
C GLU A 262 -25.55 -11.79 9.27
N PRO A 263 -24.44 -12.49 8.97
CA PRO A 263 -23.94 -12.60 7.60
C PRO A 263 -25.00 -13.10 6.64
N LEU A 264 -25.16 -12.41 5.50
CA LEU A 264 -26.30 -12.60 4.60
C LEU A 264 -26.39 -14.05 4.09
N PHE A 265 -25.24 -14.65 3.79
CA PHE A 265 -25.13 -16.01 3.25
C PHE A 265 -25.19 -17.12 4.29
N LYS A 266 -25.19 -16.78 5.59
CA LYS A 266 -25.36 -17.78 6.65
C LYS A 266 -26.77 -18.37 6.65
N ASN A 267 -27.76 -17.52 6.38
CA ASN A 267 -29.16 -17.92 6.24
C ASN A 267 -29.82 -17.13 5.11
N ILE A 268 -29.58 -17.59 3.88
CA ILE A 268 -30.14 -16.95 2.67
C ILE A 268 -31.57 -17.43 2.42
N THR A 269 -32.49 -16.48 2.26
CA THR A 269 -33.90 -16.74 1.95
C THR A 269 -34.24 -16.21 0.55
N PRO A 270 -35.35 -16.65 -0.08
CA PRO A 270 -35.78 -16.10 -1.36
C PRO A 270 -35.97 -14.57 -1.32
N ARG A 271 -36.47 -14.03 -0.20
CA ARG A 271 -36.63 -12.58 -0.01
C ARG A 271 -35.30 -11.85 0.07
N LYS A 272 -34.31 -12.37 0.83
CA LYS A 272 -32.95 -11.81 0.85
C LYS A 272 -32.32 -11.81 -0.55
N LEU A 273 -32.58 -12.85 -1.34
CA LEU A 273 -32.08 -12.95 -2.72
C LEU A 273 -32.75 -11.93 -3.65
N ASP A 274 -34.05 -11.71 -3.52
CA ASP A 274 -34.75 -10.68 -4.32
C ASP A 274 -34.32 -9.26 -3.90
N ALA A 275 -34.15 -9.01 -2.60
CA ALA A 275 -33.55 -7.79 -2.07
C ALA A 275 -32.14 -7.53 -2.62
N LEU A 276 -31.29 -8.56 -2.71
CA LEU A 276 -29.98 -8.46 -3.36
C LEU A 276 -30.13 -8.01 -4.82
N LYS A 277 -31.01 -8.64 -5.60
CA LYS A 277 -31.23 -8.26 -7.01
C LYS A 277 -31.67 -6.81 -7.13
N THR A 278 -32.57 -6.35 -6.27
CA THR A 278 -33.04 -4.97 -6.22
C THR A 278 -31.88 -4.01 -5.93
N LEU A 279 -31.08 -4.31 -4.90
CA LEU A 279 -29.91 -3.53 -4.54
C LEU A 279 -28.96 -3.34 -5.73
N TRP A 280 -28.60 -4.42 -6.43
CA TRP A 280 -27.70 -4.35 -7.58
C TRP A 280 -28.30 -3.67 -8.82
N ARG A 281 -29.62 -3.60 -8.95
CA ARG A 281 -30.28 -2.91 -10.06
C ARG A 281 -30.41 -1.41 -9.81
N GLN A 282 -30.66 -1.01 -8.58
CA GLN A 282 -31.09 0.36 -8.24
C GLN A 282 -30.02 1.17 -7.53
N ALA A 283 -29.12 0.57 -6.75
CA ALA A 283 -28.13 1.34 -6.01
C ALA A 283 -27.15 2.03 -6.96
N GLY A 284 -26.75 3.25 -6.61
CA GLY A 284 -25.69 3.97 -7.29
C GLY A 284 -24.34 3.77 -6.61
N THR A 285 -24.32 3.88 -5.28
CA THR A 285 -23.11 3.76 -4.46
C THR A 285 -23.42 2.83 -3.31
N ILE A 286 -22.54 1.89 -3.01
CA ILE A 286 -22.73 0.92 -1.93
C ILE A 286 -21.47 0.88 -1.08
N LEU A 287 -21.60 1.19 0.21
CA LEU A 287 -20.64 0.80 1.23
C LEU A 287 -21.18 -0.43 1.95
N TRP A 288 -20.55 -1.58 1.72
CA TRP A 288 -20.92 -2.84 2.34
C TRP A 288 -19.95 -3.17 3.47
N VAL A 289 -20.44 -3.17 4.71
CA VAL A 289 -19.60 -3.40 5.89
C VAL A 289 -19.65 -4.88 6.27
N THR A 290 -18.50 -5.50 6.47
CA THR A 290 -18.34 -6.88 6.98
C THR A 290 -17.55 -6.88 8.28
N ARG A 291 -17.61 -7.98 9.04
CA ARG A 291 -16.76 -8.18 10.22
C ARG A 291 -16.08 -9.53 10.17
N GLY A 292 -14.75 -9.54 10.29
CA GLY A 292 -13.95 -10.76 10.39
C GLY A 292 -13.96 -11.62 9.13
N ALA A 293 -14.30 -11.09 7.95
CA ALA A 293 -14.47 -11.88 6.73
C ALA A 293 -13.20 -12.63 6.31
N ARG A 294 -12.03 -12.12 6.68
CA ARG A 294 -10.73 -12.71 6.30
C ARG A 294 -10.26 -13.86 7.17
N LEU A 295 -10.75 -13.96 8.41
CA LEU A 295 -10.19 -14.87 9.42
C LEU A 295 -11.25 -15.68 10.17
N GLU A 296 -12.36 -15.05 10.55
CA GLU A 296 -13.30 -15.60 11.53
C GLU A 296 -14.65 -15.96 10.91
N GLU A 297 -15.14 -15.16 9.95
CA GLU A 297 -16.51 -15.27 9.43
C GLU A 297 -16.54 -15.59 7.92
N PRO A 298 -16.55 -16.88 7.52
CA PRO A 298 -16.49 -17.28 6.12
C PRO A 298 -17.73 -16.87 5.32
N PHE A 299 -18.89 -16.71 5.96
CA PHE A 299 -20.10 -16.29 5.23
C PHE A 299 -19.99 -14.85 4.74
N SER A 300 -19.33 -13.96 5.50
CA SER A 300 -19.03 -12.61 5.04
C SER A 300 -17.98 -12.60 3.93
N ALA A 301 -17.08 -13.59 3.88
CA ALA A 301 -16.12 -13.73 2.77
C ALA A 301 -16.82 -14.02 1.43
N ILE A 302 -17.99 -14.69 1.45
CA ILE A 302 -18.82 -14.91 0.25
C ILE A 302 -19.28 -13.55 -0.31
N THR A 303 -19.67 -12.63 0.55
CA THR A 303 -20.08 -11.27 0.16
C THR A 303 -18.95 -10.49 -0.51
N HIS A 304 -17.70 -10.64 -0.07
CA HIS A 304 -16.53 -10.10 -0.78
C HIS A 304 -16.40 -10.68 -2.19
N GLY A 305 -16.52 -12.01 -2.30
CA GLY A 305 -16.49 -12.71 -3.59
C GLY A 305 -17.58 -12.25 -4.56
N LEU A 306 -18.82 -12.11 -4.05
CA LEU A 306 -19.94 -11.58 -4.81
C LEU A 306 -19.65 -10.14 -5.26
N GLY A 307 -19.24 -9.26 -4.34
CA GLY A 307 -18.94 -7.86 -4.64
C GLY A 307 -17.93 -7.70 -5.78
N ARG A 308 -16.88 -8.53 -5.81
CA ARG A 308 -15.92 -8.57 -6.92
C ARG A 308 -16.56 -8.90 -8.27
N ALA A 309 -17.50 -9.83 -8.31
CA ALA A 309 -18.24 -10.14 -9.54
C ALA A 309 -19.17 -8.98 -9.95
N MET A 310 -19.92 -8.44 -8.98
CA MET A 310 -20.93 -7.40 -9.26
C MET A 310 -20.34 -6.10 -9.80
N ILE A 311 -19.14 -5.71 -9.37
CA ILE A 311 -18.45 -4.52 -9.91
C ILE A 311 -18.20 -4.65 -11.42
N HIS A 312 -17.99 -5.87 -11.93
CA HIS A 312 -17.79 -6.13 -13.35
C HIS A 312 -19.11 -6.30 -14.11
N GLU A 313 -20.15 -6.82 -13.47
CA GLU A 313 -21.48 -6.97 -14.06
C GLU A 313 -22.24 -5.63 -14.15
N TYR A 314 -22.09 -4.76 -13.14
CA TYR A 314 -22.79 -3.48 -13.02
C TYR A 314 -21.78 -2.32 -12.96
N PRO A 315 -21.22 -1.88 -14.10
CA PRO A 315 -20.16 -0.87 -14.14
C PRO A 315 -20.59 0.52 -13.62
N ASN A 316 -21.90 0.77 -13.55
CA ASN A 316 -22.46 2.02 -13.03
C ASN A 316 -22.51 2.07 -11.50
N ILE A 317 -22.30 0.93 -10.83
CA ILE A 317 -22.25 0.84 -9.37
C ILE A 317 -20.85 1.16 -8.88
N THR A 318 -20.78 2.03 -7.89
CA THR A 318 -19.56 2.21 -7.09
C THR A 318 -19.70 1.43 -5.80
N LEU A 319 -19.08 0.26 -5.72
CA LEU A 319 -19.08 -0.60 -4.55
C LEU A 319 -17.75 -0.50 -3.80
N GLN A 320 -17.82 -0.35 -2.49
CA GLN A 320 -16.73 -0.61 -1.56
C GLN A 320 -17.17 -1.62 -0.52
N VAL A 321 -16.40 -2.69 -0.36
CA VAL A 321 -16.57 -3.64 0.74
C VAL A 321 -15.53 -3.31 1.81
N LEU A 322 -16.01 -3.04 3.02
CA LEU A 322 -15.22 -2.61 4.16
C LEU A 322 -15.24 -3.68 5.25
N ASP A 323 -14.13 -4.37 5.46
CA ASP A 323 -14.02 -5.41 6.50
C ASP A 323 -13.43 -4.85 7.80
N LEU A 324 -14.15 -5.03 8.89
CA LEU A 324 -13.71 -4.67 10.23
C LEU A 324 -13.15 -5.92 10.93
N GLU A 325 -11.88 -5.91 11.36
CA GLU A 325 -11.31 -7.03 12.11
C GLU A 325 -12.06 -7.22 13.44
N LYS A 326 -12.27 -6.12 14.18
CA LYS A 326 -13.03 -6.09 15.44
C LYS A 326 -13.79 -4.78 15.55
N LEU A 327 -14.92 -4.82 16.23
CA LEU A 327 -15.62 -3.60 16.65
C LEU A 327 -14.88 -3.00 17.83
N VAL A 328 -14.49 -1.73 17.73
CA VAL A 328 -13.79 -1.02 18.82
C VAL A 328 -14.83 -0.49 19.81
N ASP A 329 -15.56 0.54 19.38
CA ASP A 329 -16.71 1.12 20.06
C ASP A 329 -17.70 1.62 19.00
N ASP A 330 -18.98 1.74 19.37
CA ASP A 330 -20.07 2.07 18.44
C ASP A 330 -19.84 3.44 17.77
N GLU A 331 -19.30 4.41 18.49
CA GLU A 331 -19.08 5.79 18.01
C GLU A 331 -17.93 5.86 17.01
N LYS A 332 -16.75 5.31 17.34
CA LYS A 332 -15.61 5.24 16.40
C LYS A 332 -15.94 4.40 15.19
N THR A 333 -16.69 3.31 15.37
CA THR A 333 -17.14 2.49 14.23
C THR A 333 -18.00 3.34 13.31
N ALA A 334 -19.04 4.01 13.83
CA ALA A 334 -19.87 4.90 13.02
C ALA A 334 -19.06 6.01 12.33
N GLN A 335 -18.10 6.63 13.02
CA GLN A 335 -17.21 7.64 12.42
C GLN A 335 -16.42 7.09 11.23
N ILE A 336 -15.81 5.90 11.36
CA ILE A 336 -15.08 5.23 10.27
C ILE A 336 -16.01 4.99 9.08
N LEU A 337 -17.21 4.44 9.34
CA LEU A 337 -18.18 4.13 8.28
C LEU A 337 -18.64 5.39 7.54
N VAL A 338 -18.95 6.46 8.28
CA VAL A 338 -19.35 7.74 7.69
C VAL A 338 -18.21 8.34 6.88
N GLU A 339 -16.97 8.35 7.39
CA GLU A 339 -15.85 8.87 6.63
C GLU A 339 -15.59 8.10 5.33
N GLU A 340 -15.61 6.77 5.35
CA GLU A 340 -15.45 5.96 4.13
C GLU A 340 -16.59 6.19 3.14
N LEU A 341 -17.83 6.29 3.61
CA LEU A 341 -18.97 6.59 2.74
C LEU A 341 -18.84 7.97 2.07
N LEU A 342 -18.44 8.97 2.85
CA LEU A 342 -18.21 10.32 2.35
C LEU A 342 -17.07 10.36 1.32
N ARG A 343 -15.96 9.65 1.57
CA ARG A 343 -14.87 9.50 0.60
C ARG A 343 -15.38 8.87 -0.69
N LEU A 344 -16.17 7.80 -0.59
CA LEU A 344 -16.69 7.07 -1.74
C LEU A 344 -17.60 7.93 -2.63
N GLU A 345 -18.53 8.67 -2.02
CA GLU A 345 -19.44 9.59 -2.72
C GLU A 345 -18.69 10.70 -3.48
N VAL A 346 -17.72 11.33 -2.79
CA VAL A 346 -16.93 12.42 -3.37
C VAL A 346 -16.05 11.91 -4.52
N LEU A 347 -15.38 10.78 -4.32
CA LEU A 347 -14.53 10.19 -5.36
C LEU A 347 -15.34 9.73 -6.58
N LYS A 348 -16.52 9.14 -6.38
CA LYS A 348 -17.43 8.78 -7.47
C LYS A 348 -17.82 10.01 -8.29
N ARG A 349 -18.18 11.10 -7.62
CA ARG A 349 -18.51 12.36 -8.29
C ARG A 349 -17.35 12.87 -9.13
N TRP A 350 -16.17 13.01 -8.55
CA TRP A 350 -14.98 13.50 -9.27
C TRP A 350 -14.56 12.58 -10.42
N LYS A 351 -14.77 11.26 -10.28
CA LYS A 351 -14.59 10.31 -11.38
C LYS A 351 -15.55 10.61 -12.54
N ASN A 352 -16.82 10.85 -12.25
CA ASN A 352 -17.81 11.18 -13.29
C ASN A 352 -17.57 12.55 -13.93
N GLU A 353 -16.94 13.49 -13.22
CA GLU A 353 -16.52 14.79 -13.72
C GLU A 353 -15.18 14.74 -14.49
N GLY A 354 -14.54 13.57 -14.61
CA GLY A 354 -13.29 13.38 -15.35
C GLY A 354 -12.02 13.81 -14.61
N GLN A 355 -12.10 14.09 -13.31
CA GLN A 355 -10.97 14.61 -12.51
C GLN A 355 -10.05 13.52 -11.93
N SER A 356 -10.30 12.23 -12.21
CA SER A 356 -9.56 11.12 -11.58
C SER A 356 -8.06 11.11 -11.83
N GLU A 357 -7.58 11.67 -12.94
CA GLU A 357 -6.14 11.70 -13.27
C GLU A 357 -5.42 12.94 -12.73
N GLU A 358 -6.15 13.92 -12.21
CA GLU A 358 -5.60 15.22 -11.77
C GLU A 358 -4.93 15.17 -10.38
N PHE A 359 -5.19 14.12 -9.61
CA PHE A 359 -4.65 13.94 -8.26
C PHE A 359 -4.43 12.46 -7.94
N LEU A 360 -3.57 12.19 -6.98
CA LEU A 360 -3.23 10.84 -6.55
C LEU A 360 -4.14 10.39 -5.41
N TRP A 361 -5.29 9.83 -5.77
CA TRP A 361 -6.16 9.09 -4.85
C TRP A 361 -6.99 8.06 -5.61
N SER A 362 -7.02 6.81 -5.14
CA SER A 362 -7.77 5.73 -5.77
C SER A 362 -9.09 5.44 -5.05
N ILE A 363 -10.12 5.07 -5.82
CA ILE A 363 -11.31 4.41 -5.29
C ILE A 363 -10.93 2.97 -4.97
N GLU A 364 -10.95 2.63 -3.68
CA GLU A 364 -10.61 1.29 -3.22
C GLU A 364 -11.87 0.44 -3.12
N PRO A 365 -12.01 -0.63 -3.93
CA PRO A 365 -13.21 -1.48 -3.91
C PRO A 365 -13.25 -2.41 -2.69
N GLU A 366 -12.09 -2.74 -2.13
CA GLU A 366 -11.97 -3.55 -0.90
C GLU A 366 -11.07 -2.78 0.07
N VAL A 367 -11.54 -2.60 1.30
CA VAL A 367 -10.81 -1.91 2.38
C VAL A 367 -10.94 -2.76 3.64
N CYS A 368 -9.90 -2.79 4.47
CA CYS A 368 -9.92 -3.49 5.73
C CYS A 368 -9.43 -2.57 6.85
N PHE A 369 -10.01 -2.66 8.04
CA PHE A 369 -9.51 -1.99 9.23
C PHE A 369 -8.99 -3.04 10.20
N GLU A 370 -7.66 -3.13 10.29
CA GLU A 370 -6.93 -4.09 11.12
C GLU A 370 -6.08 -3.32 12.13
N THR A 371 -6.15 -3.68 13.41
CA THR A 371 -5.38 -3.01 14.48
C THR A 371 -5.50 -1.47 14.51
N GLY A 372 -6.65 -0.94 14.11
CA GLY A 372 -6.91 0.51 14.03
C GLY A 372 -6.30 1.22 12.81
N ALA A 373 -5.72 0.48 11.87
CA ALA A 373 -5.17 1.00 10.63
C ALA A 373 -6.04 0.61 9.42
N ARG A 374 -6.22 1.55 8.50
CA ARG A 374 -6.86 1.32 7.20
C ARG A 374 -5.88 0.62 6.26
N THR A 375 -6.14 -0.63 5.92
CA THR A 375 -5.36 -1.44 4.99
C THR A 375 -6.14 -1.69 3.70
N VAL A 376 -5.40 -1.91 2.61
CA VAL A 376 -5.99 -2.14 1.29
C VAL A 376 -5.25 -3.29 0.62
N PRO A 377 -5.95 -4.33 0.13
CA PRO A 377 -5.31 -5.44 -0.53
C PRO A 377 -4.71 -5.01 -1.87
N ARG A 378 -3.54 -5.58 -2.16
CA ARG A 378 -2.83 -5.43 -3.44
C ARG A 378 -2.28 -6.79 -3.86
N LEU A 379 -2.45 -7.12 -5.14
CA LEU A 379 -1.94 -8.37 -5.69
C LEU A 379 -0.46 -8.20 -6.08
N TYR A 380 0.41 -8.96 -5.43
CA TYR A 380 1.83 -9.02 -5.76
C TYR A 380 2.19 -10.35 -6.42
N LYS A 381 3.22 -10.33 -7.26
CA LYS A 381 3.80 -11.56 -7.79
C LYS A 381 4.43 -12.35 -6.64
N CYS A 382 4.03 -13.60 -6.46
CA CYS A 382 4.76 -14.53 -5.61
C CYS A 382 5.96 -15.07 -6.39
N ASP A 383 7.08 -14.34 -6.36
CA ASP A 383 8.28 -14.68 -7.13
C ASP A 383 8.78 -16.09 -6.84
N GLU A 384 8.66 -16.56 -5.60
CA GLU A 384 9.05 -17.91 -5.23
C GLU A 384 8.17 -18.98 -5.91
N ALA A 385 6.85 -18.83 -5.83
CA ALA A 385 5.92 -19.76 -6.50
C ALA A 385 6.07 -19.71 -8.02
N ASN A 386 6.23 -18.52 -8.59
CA ASN A 386 6.47 -18.33 -10.02
C ASN A 386 7.78 -18.98 -10.47
N LYS A 387 8.86 -18.86 -9.70
CA LYS A 387 10.14 -19.51 -9.98
C LYS A 387 9.99 -21.04 -9.97
N ARG A 388 9.27 -21.60 -8.99
CA ARG A 388 8.97 -23.05 -8.94
C ARG A 388 8.12 -23.53 -10.12
N CYS A 389 7.11 -22.77 -10.53
CA CYS A 389 6.32 -23.14 -11.72
C CYS A 389 7.18 -23.08 -13.00
N ASN A 390 8.01 -22.05 -13.13
CA ASN A 390 8.88 -21.88 -14.29
C ASN A 390 10.02 -22.89 -14.35
N SER A 391 10.46 -23.47 -13.23
CA SER A 391 11.53 -24.48 -13.22
C SER A 391 11.16 -25.75 -13.97
N TYR A 392 9.86 -26.00 -14.21
CA TYR A 392 9.40 -27.10 -15.07
C TYR A 392 9.70 -26.86 -16.56
N ARG A 393 9.78 -25.60 -16.99
CA ARG A 393 9.94 -25.23 -18.43
C ARG A 393 11.34 -24.73 -18.78
N ARG A 394 12.10 -24.24 -17.79
CA ARG A 394 13.44 -23.68 -17.98
C ARG A 394 14.27 -23.79 -16.71
N ALA A 395 15.59 -23.76 -16.84
CA ALA A 395 16.48 -23.68 -15.69
C ALA A 395 16.21 -22.39 -14.89
N VAL A 396 15.93 -22.54 -13.59
CA VAL A 396 15.74 -21.43 -12.65
C VAL A 396 16.69 -21.65 -11.48
N THR A 397 17.64 -20.73 -11.31
CA THR A 397 18.62 -20.79 -10.23
C THR A 397 18.15 -19.97 -9.02
N LYS A 398 18.52 -20.44 -7.82
CA LYS A 398 18.29 -19.75 -6.55
C LYS A 398 19.49 -20.04 -5.64
N GLU A 399 19.89 -19.05 -4.86
CA GLU A 399 20.86 -19.25 -3.79
C GLU A 399 20.21 -20.03 -2.64
N ILE A 400 20.85 -21.14 -2.26
CA ILE A 400 20.41 -22.01 -1.17
C ILE A 400 21.62 -22.25 -0.27
N ASN A 401 21.40 -22.17 1.05
CA ASN A 401 22.39 -22.60 2.01
C ASN A 401 22.24 -24.12 2.25
N PRO A 402 23.17 -24.96 1.76
CA PRO A 402 23.06 -26.42 1.90
C PRO A 402 23.18 -26.91 3.36
N GLN A 403 23.62 -26.04 4.29
CA GLN A 403 23.66 -26.37 5.72
C GLN A 403 22.29 -26.21 6.42
N ALA A 404 21.42 -25.36 5.85
CA ALA A 404 20.13 -25.00 6.42
C ALA A 404 18.94 -25.59 5.65
N SER A 405 19.14 -26.04 4.41
CA SER A 405 18.08 -26.59 3.58
C SER A 405 18.56 -27.83 2.82
N PRO A 406 17.71 -28.87 2.69
CA PRO A 406 18.05 -30.02 1.88
C PRO A 406 18.25 -29.61 0.42
N VAL A 407 19.15 -30.29 -0.28
CA VAL A 407 19.40 -30.14 -1.71
C VAL A 407 19.34 -31.55 -2.30
N ILE A 408 18.62 -31.71 -3.40
CA ILE A 408 18.53 -32.96 -4.14
C ILE A 408 19.66 -32.96 -5.16
N PHE A 409 20.43 -34.04 -5.17
CA PHE A 409 21.40 -34.30 -6.21
C PHE A 409 20.72 -35.14 -7.30
N ALA A 410 20.62 -34.60 -8.52
CA ALA A 410 20.02 -35.28 -9.66
C ALA A 410 21.08 -35.49 -10.74
N GLY A 411 21.18 -36.71 -11.27
CA GLY A 411 22.10 -37.05 -12.35
C GLY A 411 21.34 -37.55 -13.57
N GLU A 412 21.66 -37.02 -14.75
CA GLU A 412 21.20 -37.54 -16.04
C GLU A 412 22.41 -37.82 -16.93
N GLY A 413 22.77 -39.10 -17.07
CA GLY A 413 23.96 -39.53 -17.81
C GLY A 413 25.27 -39.02 -17.17
N LYS A 414 25.97 -38.10 -17.85
CA LYS A 414 27.22 -37.48 -17.37
C LYS A 414 27.02 -36.09 -16.75
N LEU A 415 25.78 -35.59 -16.72
CA LEU A 415 25.45 -34.28 -16.17
C LEU A 415 24.88 -34.46 -14.76
N TYR A 416 25.35 -33.62 -13.84
CA TYR A 416 24.90 -33.60 -12.47
C TYR A 416 24.41 -32.20 -12.13
N GLU A 417 23.23 -32.14 -11.54
CA GLU A 417 22.57 -30.91 -11.17
C GLU A 417 22.14 -30.95 -9.71
N LEU A 418 22.17 -29.76 -9.10
CA LEU A 418 21.66 -29.55 -7.76
C LEU A 418 20.26 -28.95 -7.86
N HIS A 419 19.29 -29.67 -7.34
CA HIS A 419 17.88 -29.29 -7.34
C HIS A 419 17.47 -28.87 -5.93
N GLY A 420 16.81 -27.71 -5.82
CA GLY A 420 16.14 -27.35 -4.57
C GLY A 420 14.87 -28.20 -4.40
N PRO A 421 14.68 -28.91 -3.27
CA PRO A 421 13.46 -29.68 -3.06
C PRO A 421 12.25 -28.74 -3.02
N SER A 422 11.19 -29.12 -3.72
CA SER A 422 9.92 -28.40 -3.63
C SER A 422 9.38 -28.53 -2.20
N PRO A 423 8.87 -27.45 -1.57
CA PRO A 423 8.19 -27.55 -0.28
C PRO A 423 6.91 -28.40 -0.36
N LEU A 424 6.40 -28.64 -1.57
CA LEU A 424 5.27 -29.51 -1.85
C LEU A 424 5.70 -30.95 -2.20
N TYR A 425 6.99 -31.24 -2.20
CA TYR A 425 7.48 -32.60 -2.39
C TYR A 425 7.08 -33.43 -1.16
N ILE A 426 6.04 -34.23 -1.31
CA ILE A 426 5.66 -35.23 -0.34
C ILE A 426 6.58 -36.43 -0.58
N SER A 427 7.54 -36.63 0.30
CA SER A 427 8.39 -37.83 0.27
C SER A 427 7.47 -39.07 0.34
N THR A 428 7.44 -39.86 -0.73
CA THR A 428 6.79 -41.17 -0.72
C THR A 428 7.55 -42.05 0.27
N LYS A 429 7.03 -42.19 1.50
CA LYS A 429 7.56 -43.15 2.46
C LYS A 429 7.26 -44.55 1.94
N PRO A 430 8.25 -45.44 1.81
CA PRO A 430 7.97 -46.83 1.47
C PRO A 430 7.04 -47.44 2.53
N PRO A 431 6.06 -48.27 2.14
CA PRO A 431 4.97 -48.70 3.02
C PRO A 431 5.41 -49.50 4.25
N PHE A 432 6.67 -49.96 4.29
CA PHE A 432 7.27 -50.81 5.32
C PHE A 432 8.25 -50.08 6.26
N LEU A 433 8.50 -48.77 6.07
CA LEU A 433 9.46 -48.01 6.86
C LEU A 433 8.80 -47.35 8.09
N THR A 434 9.02 -47.93 9.27
CA THR A 434 8.49 -47.44 10.55
C THR A 434 9.31 -46.31 11.17
N ARG A 435 10.58 -46.15 10.76
CA ARG A 435 11.49 -45.10 11.27
C ARG A 435 12.39 -44.55 10.18
N THR A 436 12.47 -43.23 10.08
CA THR A 436 13.38 -42.49 9.20
C THR A 436 14.35 -41.66 10.04
N ARG A 437 15.60 -41.53 9.61
CA ARG A 437 16.59 -40.63 10.21
C ARG A 437 17.01 -39.57 9.21
N THR A 438 17.07 -38.32 9.65
CA THR A 438 17.65 -37.22 8.88
C THR A 438 19.14 -37.16 9.18
N ILE A 439 19.99 -37.28 8.16
CA ILE A 439 21.45 -37.22 8.29
C ILE A 439 22.00 -36.01 7.54
N ARG A 440 23.00 -35.33 8.11
CA ARG A 440 23.73 -34.26 7.43
C ARG A 440 24.89 -34.86 6.66
N VAL A 441 24.69 -35.07 5.37
CA VAL A 441 25.70 -35.62 4.47
C VAL A 441 26.88 -34.66 4.37
N SER A 442 28.09 -35.18 4.60
CA SER A 442 29.35 -34.47 4.41
C SER A 442 30.01 -34.83 3.08
N HIS A 443 29.95 -36.12 2.71
CA HIS A 443 30.50 -36.66 1.46
C HIS A 443 29.58 -37.77 0.96
N PHE A 444 29.53 -37.98 -0.35
CA PHE A 444 28.80 -39.11 -0.95
C PHE A 444 29.41 -39.52 -2.28
N LEU A 445 29.12 -40.74 -2.73
CA LEU A 445 29.47 -41.20 -4.07
C LEU A 445 28.46 -40.69 -5.10
N LEU A 446 28.96 -40.14 -6.21
CA LEU A 446 28.12 -39.64 -7.31
C LEU A 446 27.33 -40.75 -8.01
N GLN A 447 27.90 -41.96 -8.03
CA GLN A 447 27.24 -43.16 -8.55
C GLN A 447 26.49 -43.89 -7.45
N THR A 448 25.35 -44.47 -7.82
CA THR A 448 24.64 -45.43 -6.98
C THR A 448 25.39 -46.77 -6.95
N ILE A 449 25.26 -47.50 -5.84
CA ILE A 449 25.76 -48.87 -5.69
C ILE A 449 24.55 -49.79 -5.60
N GLU A 450 24.61 -50.93 -6.29
CA GLU A 450 23.61 -51.99 -6.17
C GLU A 450 23.69 -52.65 -4.79
N VAL A 451 22.57 -52.64 -4.05
CA VAL A 451 22.45 -53.20 -2.71
C VAL A 451 21.59 -54.46 -2.76
N ALA A 452 22.22 -55.57 -3.18
CA ALA A 452 21.59 -56.89 -3.26
C ALA A 452 20.19 -56.82 -3.93
N SER A 453 19.17 -57.46 -3.34
CA SER A 453 17.80 -57.46 -3.87
C SER A 453 16.98 -56.20 -3.56
N TYR A 454 17.58 -55.18 -2.92
CA TYR A 454 16.88 -53.97 -2.47
C TYR A 454 16.96 -52.80 -3.47
N GLY A 455 17.74 -52.95 -4.54
CA GLY A 455 17.91 -51.95 -5.60
C GLY A 455 19.17 -51.09 -5.41
N GLU A 456 19.18 -49.91 -6.01
CA GLU A 456 20.33 -49.00 -6.04
C GLU A 456 20.25 -47.91 -4.97
N ALA A 457 21.38 -47.60 -4.32
CA ALA A 457 21.46 -46.53 -3.32
C ALA A 457 22.80 -45.76 -3.38
N HIS A 458 22.78 -44.48 -3.00
CA HIS A 458 24.02 -43.70 -2.83
C HIS A 458 24.72 -44.08 -1.51
N ALA A 459 26.04 -44.27 -1.56
CA ALA A 459 26.85 -44.35 -0.34
C ALA A 459 27.10 -42.94 0.21
N LEU A 460 26.73 -42.71 1.47
CA LEU A 460 26.79 -41.40 2.14
C LEU A 460 27.69 -41.49 3.37
N CYS A 461 28.47 -40.44 3.62
CA CYS A 461 29.17 -40.19 4.88
C CYS A 461 28.52 -38.97 5.55
N TRP A 462 28.14 -39.09 6.82
CA TRP A 462 27.51 -38.02 7.59
C TRP A 462 28.37 -37.67 8.82
N LYS A 463 28.24 -36.43 9.30
CA LYS A 463 28.85 -35.98 10.56
C LYS A 463 27.94 -36.23 11.75
#